data_AF-A0A942P8R3-F1
#
_entry.id   AF-A0A942P8R3-F1
#
_cell.length_a   1.000
_cell.length_b   1.000
_cell.length_c   1.000
_cell.angle_alpha   90.00
_cell.angle_beta   90.00
_cell.angle_gamma   90.00
#
_symmetry.space_group_name_H-M   'P 1'
#
loop_
_entity.id
_entity.type
_entity.pdbx_description
1 polymer ?
#
loop_
_entity_poly.entity_id
_entity_poly.type
_entity_poly.pdbx_seq_one_letter_code
_entity_poly.pdbx_strand_id
1 'polypeptide(L)' 'LNPFIGYEASTLIAKQALESGRSVYELVLEKQLLSKQELDRILAPENMI' A
#
# COMPACT_ATOMS: atom_id res chain seq x y z
N LEU A 1 -4.44 1.86 -4.03
CA LEU A 1 -4.52 1.97 -2.55
C LEU A 1 -5.45 3.09 -2.09
N ASN A 2 -5.52 4.23 -2.80
CA ASN A 2 -6.34 5.40 -2.42
C ASN A 2 -7.81 5.09 -2.03
N PRO A 3 -8.54 4.19 -2.70
CA PRO A 3 -9.92 3.87 -2.29
C PRO A 3 -10.03 3.11 -0.96
N PHE A 4 -8.95 2.45 -0.53
CA PHE A 4 -8.94 1.56 0.63
C PHE A 4 -8.38 2.24 1.88
N ILE A 5 -7.33 3.05 1.72
CA ILE A 5 -6.64 3.71 2.85
C ILE A 5 -6.73 5.24 2.78
N GLY A 6 -7.40 5.79 1.77
CA GLY A 6 -7.52 7.23 1.54
C GLY A 6 -6.33 7.83 0.79
N TYR A 7 -6.54 9.04 0.25
CA TYR A 7 -5.55 9.79 -0.53
C TYR A 7 -4.32 10.18 0.28
N GLU A 8 -4.52 10.73 1.49
CA GLU A 8 -3.41 11.18 2.35
C GLU A 8 -2.49 10.02 2.74
N ALA A 9 -3.06 8.91 3.26
CA ALA A 9 -2.27 7.76 3.65
C ALA A 9 -1.52 7.15 2.45
N SER A 10 -2.19 7.02 1.31
CA SER A 10 -1.54 6.49 0.10
C SER A 10 -0.39 7.38 -0.38
N THR A 11 -0.56 8.69 -0.33
CA THR A 11 0.49 9.66 -0.70
C THR A 11 1.68 9.59 0.26
N LEU A 12 1.41 9.50 1.57
CA LEU A 12 2.44 9.36 2.59
C LEU A 12 3.25 8.07 2.39
N ILE A 13 2.57 6.95 2.14
CA ILE A 13 3.22 5.66 1.91
C ILE A 13 4.06 5.68 0.64
N ALA A 14 3.55 6.24 -0.47
CA ALA A 14 4.30 6.33 -1.71
C ALA A 14 5.59 7.16 -1.53
N LYS A 15 5.50 8.28 -0.80
CA LYS A 15 6.66 9.10 -0.47
C LYS A 15 7.68 8.34 0.39
N GLN A 16 7.21 7.65 1.43
CA GLN A 16 8.09 6.85 2.30
C GLN A 16 8.75 5.69 1.55
N ALA A 17 8.02 5.02 0.67
CA ALA A 17 8.56 3.95 -0.18
C ALA A 17 9.69 4.48 -1.07
N LEU A 18 9.48 5.65 -1.69
CA LEU A 18 10.47 6.30 -2.54
C LEU A 18 11.72 6.73 -1.76
N GLU A 19 11.55 7.35 -0.58
CA GLU A 19 12.66 7.86 0.24
C GLU A 19 13.47 6.73 0.90
N SER A 20 12.80 5.67 1.35
CA SER A 20 13.44 4.56 2.07
C SER A 20 13.88 3.42 1.16
N GLY A 21 13.44 3.40 -0.11
CA GLY A 21 13.63 2.27 -1.02
C GLY A 21 12.85 1.01 -0.62
N ARG A 22 11.99 1.10 0.39
CA ARG A 22 11.16 -0.02 0.86
C ARG A 22 9.92 -0.17 -0.01
N SER A 23 9.33 -1.36 0.01
CA SER A 23 8.11 -1.60 -0.76
C SER A 23 6.92 -0.92 -0.10
N VAL A 24 6.00 -0.43 -0.94
CA VAL A 24 4.67 0.04 -0.51
C VAL A 24 3.95 -1.05 0.30
N TYR A 25 4.14 -2.31 -0.07
CA TYR A 25 3.56 -3.48 0.59
C TYR A 25 3.95 -3.56 2.07
N GLU A 26 5.26 -3.53 2.35
CA GLU A 26 5.79 -3.62 3.71
C GLU A 26 5.31 -2.45 4.57
N LEU A 27 5.32 -1.24 4.03
CA LEU A 27 4.92 -0.05 4.77
C LEU A 27 3.43 -0.05 5.13
N VAL A 28 2.58 -0.59 4.27
CA VAL A 28 1.14 -0.73 4.54
C VAL A 28 0.87 -1.75 5.63
N LEU A 29 1.58 -2.88 5.63
CA LEU A 29 1.47 -3.90 6.67
C LEU A 29 2.03 -3.44 8.02
N GLU A 30 3.20 -2.78 8.01
CA GLU A 30 3.83 -2.25 9.22
C GLU A 30 2.91 -1.25 9.94
N LYS A 31 2.22 -0.41 9.17
CA LYS A 31 1.27 0.57 9.70
C LYS A 31 -0.13 0.00 9.97
N GLN A 32 -0.32 -1.31 9.74
CA GLN A 32 -1.60 -2.00 9.93
C GLN A 32 -2.77 -1.32 9.20
N LEU A 33 -2.50 -0.66 8.05
CA LEU A 33 -3.53 0.05 7.29
C LEU A 33 -4.42 -0.94 6.53
N LEU A 34 -3.88 -2.10 6.17
CA LEU A 34 -4.58 -3.24 5.57
C LEU A 34 -3.97 -4.53 6.10
N SER A 35 -4.77 -5.58 6.14
CA SER A 35 -4.27 -6.93 6.39
C SER A 35 -3.53 -7.46 5.16
N LYS A 36 -2.68 -8.48 5.39
CA LYS A 36 -1.97 -9.18 4.32
C LYS A 36 -2.92 -9.67 3.21
N GLN A 37 -4.05 -10.27 3.60
CA GLN A 37 -5.03 -10.80 2.64
C GLN A 37 -5.68 -9.70 1.80
N GLU A 38 -6.02 -8.55 2.38
CA GLU A 38 -6.58 -7.43 1.63
C GLU A 38 -5.55 -6.88 0.66
N LEU A 39 -4.30 -6.75 1.11
CA LEU A 39 -3.21 -6.21 0.29
C LEU A 39 -2.87 -7.13 -0.88
N ASP A 40 -2.80 -8.45 -0.63
CA ASP A 40 -2.58 -9.47 -1.66
C ASP A 40 -3.71 -9.46 -2.71
N ARG A 41 -4.96 -9.30 -2.28
CA ARG A 41 -6.10 -9.14 -3.20
C ARG A 41 -5.98 -7.86 -4.03
N ILE A 42 -5.68 -6.74 -3.39
CA ILE A 42 -5.61 -5.43 -4.08
C ILE A 42 -4.45 -5.37 -5.08
N LEU A 43 -3.32 -5.99 -4.74
CA LEU A 43 -2.09 -6.00 -5.57
C LEU A 43 -1.99 -7.23 -6.45
N ALA A 44 -3.03 -8.07 -6.53
CA ALA A 44 -3.08 -9.15 -7.49
C ALA A 44 -2.95 -8.54 -8.91
N PRO A 45 -2.13 -9.12 -9.81
CA PRO A 45 -1.93 -8.61 -11.17
C PRO A 45 -3.23 -8.43 -11.95
N GLU A 46 -4.19 -9.30 -11.64
CA GLU A 46 -5.57 -9.32 -12.15
C GLU A 46 -6.33 -8.00 -11.88
N ASN A 47 -5.96 -7.29 -10.82
CA ASN A 47 -6.58 -6.04 -10.37
C ASN A 47 -5.73 -4.79 -10.71
N MET A 48 -4.58 -4.96 -11.37
CA MET A 48 -3.66 -3.87 -11.76
C MET A 48 -3.76 -3.56 -13.27
N ILE A 49 -4.98 -3.43 -13.80
CA ILE A 49 -5.26 -3.06 -15.21
C ILE A 49 -5.07 -1.56 -15.42
#